data_AF-A0A2R2MK94-F1
#
_entry.id   AF-A0A2R2MK94-F1
#
_cell.length_a   1.000
_cell.length_b   1.000
_cell.length_c   1.000
_cell.angle_alpha   90.00
_cell.angle_beta   90.00
_cell.angle_gamma   90.00
#
_symmetry.space_group_name_H-M   'P 1'
#
loop_
_entity.id
_entity.type
_entity.pdbx_description
1 polymer ?
#
loop_
_entity_poly.entity_id
_entity_poly.type
_entity_poly.pdbx_seq_one_letter_code
_entity_poly.pdbx_strand_id
1 'polypeptide(L)'
;MREPKATPTPPPKPKLVRKIPFPGSRLLRKLRHIFYAAWFIAFLRAEMRKNKGNKPNEKFIFGIQLKEAVAALHRIYLNPDGNIYLILSDMVGEGAPDLYVEDKGRFGTSPEDKQNIQELTYIVENLTYHITEIMPATGVLGTHKKAAIFELIKEGKEFPAGYFWQMERDQLEFDENDKITNVTDARAFFLLIGIFLSRSLVTTLLMKPLDYGLSTTVLSEVGERNLKLLATIIVYLIRVVAVPRKQTPLPIPYEISKFLYTDEEMKFILSKLKKSLDYAEGLLRDWGEEYVKRLRAAGPTKKEG
;
A
#
# COMPACT_ATOMS: atom_id res chain seq x y z
N MET A 1 -11.76 -2.40 -72.76
CA MET A 1 -11.29 -1.00 -72.75
C MET A 1 -11.36 -0.48 -71.32
N ARG A 2 -10.22 -0.26 -70.67
CA ARG A 2 -10.13 0.39 -69.35
C ARG A 2 -9.30 1.65 -69.56
N GLU A 3 -9.89 2.80 -69.27
CA GLU A 3 -9.23 4.11 -69.37
C GLU A 3 -8.09 4.23 -68.34
N PRO A 4 -7.01 4.98 -68.64
CA PRO A 4 -5.93 5.21 -67.68
C PRO A 4 -6.36 6.25 -66.64
N LYS A 5 -6.20 5.91 -65.36
CA LYS A 5 -6.38 6.81 -64.21
C LYS A 5 -5.36 7.96 -64.28
N ALA A 6 -5.85 9.19 -64.37
CA ALA A 6 -5.03 10.40 -64.30
C ALA A 6 -4.32 10.50 -62.94
N THR A 7 -3.02 10.78 -62.95
CA THR A 7 -2.22 11.09 -61.77
C THR A 7 -2.63 12.45 -61.17
N PRO A 8 -2.86 12.56 -59.86
CA PRO A 8 -3.19 13.83 -59.23
C PRO A 8 -1.96 14.73 -59.12
N THR A 9 -2.08 15.98 -59.59
CA THR A 9 -1.07 17.02 -59.39
C THR A 9 -0.90 17.36 -57.91
N PRO A 10 0.33 17.58 -57.42
CA PRO A 10 0.55 17.94 -56.02
C PRO A 10 0.01 19.35 -55.72
N PRO A 11 -0.47 19.60 -54.49
CA PRO A 11 -1.02 20.90 -54.11
C PRO A 11 0.07 21.98 -54.12
N PRO A 12 -0.28 23.24 -54.42
CA PRO A 12 0.68 24.34 -54.45
C PRO A 12 1.24 24.59 -53.03
N LYS A 13 2.57 24.75 -52.93
CA LYS A 13 3.24 25.05 -51.67
C LYS A 13 2.65 26.32 -51.04
N PRO A 14 2.35 26.34 -49.72
CA PRO A 14 1.80 27.52 -49.08
C PRO A 14 2.79 28.68 -49.17
N LYS A 15 2.30 29.84 -49.63
CA LYS A 15 3.08 31.08 -49.68
C LYS A 15 3.53 31.44 -48.26
N LEU A 16 4.82 31.61 -48.05
CA LEU A 16 5.40 32.14 -46.81
C LEU A 16 4.74 33.48 -46.47
N VAL A 17 3.86 33.47 -45.47
CA VAL A 17 3.30 34.69 -44.88
C VAL A 17 4.47 35.48 -44.33
N ARG A 18 4.81 36.61 -44.97
CA ARG A 18 5.81 37.54 -44.45
C ARG A 18 5.35 37.96 -43.05
N LYS A 19 6.09 37.55 -42.01
CA LYS A 19 5.85 37.98 -40.63
C LYS A 19 5.84 39.51 -40.63
N ILE A 20 4.67 40.10 -40.43
CA ILE A 20 4.51 41.56 -40.32
C ILE A 20 5.40 41.98 -39.14
N PRO A 21 6.45 42.78 -39.36
CA PRO A 21 7.29 43.21 -38.26
C PRO A 21 6.47 44.12 -37.35
N PHE A 22 6.65 43.93 -36.04
CA PHE A 22 5.99 44.74 -35.02
C PHE A 22 6.14 46.25 -35.32
N PRO A 23 5.08 47.06 -35.24
CA PRO A 23 5.11 48.45 -35.69
C PRO A 23 6.14 49.30 -34.92
N GLY A 24 6.86 50.17 -35.63
CA GLY A 24 7.83 51.13 -35.07
C GLY A 24 9.24 51.08 -35.67
N SER A 25 10.08 52.07 -35.33
CA SER A 25 11.48 52.15 -35.77
C SER A 25 12.30 50.97 -35.22
N ARG A 26 13.43 50.62 -35.87
CA ARG A 26 14.28 49.48 -35.45
C ARG A 26 14.76 49.61 -34.00
N LEU A 27 15.04 50.82 -33.54
CA LEU A 27 15.46 51.13 -32.17
C LEU A 27 14.34 50.91 -31.16
N LEU A 28 13.13 51.41 -31.45
CA LEU A 28 11.95 51.21 -30.62
C LEU A 28 11.57 49.72 -30.51
N ARG A 29 11.71 48.95 -31.59
CA ARG A 29 11.51 47.49 -31.56
C ARG A 29 12.50 46.80 -30.63
N LYS A 30 13.79 47.10 -30.72
CA LYS A 30 14.82 46.50 -29.84
C LYS A 30 14.58 46.85 -28.37
N LEU A 31 14.28 48.12 -28.07
CA LEU A 31 13.97 48.57 -26.71
C LEU A 31 12.74 47.86 -26.14
N ARG A 32 11.67 47.70 -26.93
CA ARG A 32 10.48 46.96 -26.50
C ARG A 32 10.77 45.47 -26.28
N HIS A 33 11.59 44.82 -27.11
CA HIS A 33 11.97 43.42 -26.88
C HIS A 33 12.74 43.26 -25.57
N ILE A 34 13.66 44.17 -25.26
CA ILE A 34 14.39 44.18 -24.00
C ILE A 34 13.43 44.43 -22.83
N PHE A 35 12.48 45.35 -22.98
CA PHE A 35 11.48 45.64 -21.95
C PHE A 35 10.56 44.45 -21.70
N TYR A 36 10.06 43.78 -22.75
CA TYR A 36 9.24 42.57 -22.63
C TYR A 36 10.05 41.42 -22.04
N ALA A 37 11.31 41.24 -22.40
CA ALA A 37 12.17 40.22 -21.81
C ALA A 37 12.41 40.50 -20.31
N ALA A 38 12.70 41.74 -19.94
CA ALA A 38 12.88 42.13 -18.54
C ALA A 38 11.58 41.98 -17.74
N TRP A 39 10.45 42.41 -18.31
CA TRP A 39 9.12 42.24 -17.70
C TRP A 39 8.73 40.77 -17.57
N PHE A 40 9.00 39.94 -18.58
CA PHE A 40 8.73 38.50 -18.55
C PHE A 40 9.61 37.78 -17.52
N ILE A 41 10.89 38.14 -17.39
CA ILE A 41 11.77 37.61 -16.34
C ILE A 41 11.29 38.06 -14.95
N ALA A 42 10.85 39.31 -14.81
CA ALA A 42 10.30 39.82 -13.55
C ALA A 42 8.98 39.13 -13.19
N PHE A 43 8.10 38.91 -14.18
CA PHE A 43 6.86 38.17 -14.05
C PHE A 43 7.12 36.72 -13.67
N LEU A 44 8.03 36.02 -14.34
CA LEU A 44 8.44 34.66 -13.97
C LEU A 44 9.05 34.61 -12.56
N ARG A 45 9.85 35.60 -12.16
CA ARG A 45 10.39 35.68 -10.80
C ARG A 45 9.29 35.95 -9.76
N ALA A 46 8.30 36.78 -10.09
CA ALA A 46 7.15 37.03 -9.24
C ALA A 46 6.28 35.77 -9.11
N GLU A 47 6.02 35.06 -10.20
CA GLU A 47 5.25 33.82 -10.23
C GLU A 47 5.98 32.69 -9.49
N MET A 48 7.31 32.57 -9.67
CA MET A 48 8.15 31.65 -8.89
C MET A 48 8.16 32.01 -7.40
N ARG A 49 8.09 33.30 -7.04
CA ARG A 49 7.97 33.73 -5.63
C ARG A 49 6.58 33.44 -5.06
N LYS A 50 5.53 33.61 -5.87
CA LYS A 50 4.14 33.29 -5.52
C LYS A 50 3.93 31.77 -5.34
N ASN A 51 4.55 30.97 -6.20
CA ASN A 51 4.54 29.50 -6.12
C ASN A 51 5.56 28.91 -5.11
N LYS A 52 6.55 29.69 -4.64
CA LYS A 52 7.48 29.27 -3.58
C LYS A 52 6.79 29.00 -2.23
N GLY A 53 5.63 29.61 -1.99
CA GLY A 53 4.77 29.33 -0.84
C GLY A 53 3.80 28.15 -1.04
N ASN A 54 3.67 27.66 -2.27
CA ASN A 54 2.80 26.54 -2.64
C ASN A 54 3.59 25.22 -2.70
N LYS A 55 4.59 25.06 -1.82
CA LYS A 55 5.19 23.75 -1.60
C LYS A 55 4.10 22.87 -1.00
N PRO A 56 3.76 21.72 -1.61
CA PRO A 56 2.80 20.82 -1.01
C PRO A 56 3.27 20.50 0.42
N ASN A 57 2.37 20.60 1.39
CA ASN A 57 2.65 20.31 2.79
C ASN A 57 3.37 18.95 2.88
N GLU A 58 4.44 18.84 3.68
CA GLU A 58 5.21 17.59 3.79
C GLU A 58 4.32 16.39 4.13
N LYS A 59 3.31 16.62 4.99
CA LYS A 59 2.22 15.67 5.28
C LYS A 59 1.49 15.19 4.03
N PHE A 60 1.19 16.10 3.10
CA PHE A 60 0.48 15.79 1.86
C PHE A 60 1.35 14.94 0.92
N ILE A 61 2.63 15.30 0.76
CA ILE A 61 3.57 14.52 -0.06
C ILE A 61 3.74 13.11 0.50
N PHE A 62 3.95 13.00 1.82
CA PHE A 62 4.08 11.71 2.48
C PHE A 62 2.78 10.88 2.36
N GLY A 63 1.62 11.52 2.51
CA GLY A 63 0.33 10.88 2.26
C GLY A 63 0.18 10.32 0.84
N ILE A 64 0.72 11.00 -0.18
CA ILE A 64 0.76 10.48 -1.56
C ILE A 64 1.67 9.25 -1.64
N GLN A 65 2.85 9.28 -1.03
CA GLN A 65 3.79 8.16 -1.04
C GLN A 65 3.19 6.91 -0.39
N LEU A 66 2.46 7.07 0.72
CA LEU A 66 1.76 5.96 1.38
C LEU A 66 0.69 5.36 0.46
N LYS A 67 -0.12 6.20 -0.21
CA LYS A 67 -1.12 5.73 -1.18
C LYS A 67 -0.48 5.03 -2.38
N GLU A 68 0.66 5.52 -2.85
CA GLU A 68 1.40 4.91 -3.94
C GLU A 68 1.96 3.53 -3.55
N ALA A 69 2.46 3.39 -2.33
CA ALA A 69 2.89 2.10 -1.79
C ALA A 69 1.73 1.11 -1.66
N VAL A 70 0.57 1.55 -1.14
CA VAL A 70 -0.65 0.72 -1.08
C VAL A 70 -1.09 0.31 -2.48
N ALA A 71 -1.12 1.23 -3.45
CA ALA A 71 -1.47 0.92 -4.83
C ALA A 71 -0.48 -0.06 -5.48
N ALA A 72 0.81 0.03 -5.18
CA ALA A 72 1.79 -0.93 -5.65
C ALA A 72 1.59 -2.32 -5.03
N LEU A 73 1.23 -2.39 -3.75
CA LEU A 73 0.86 -3.65 -3.09
C LEU A 73 -0.41 -4.24 -3.70
N HIS A 74 -1.44 -3.42 -3.97
CA HIS A 74 -2.64 -3.88 -4.67
C HIS A 74 -2.36 -4.44 -6.05
N ARG A 75 -1.43 -3.85 -6.82
CA ARG A 75 -1.00 -4.45 -8.11
C ARG A 75 -0.37 -5.83 -7.95
N ILE A 76 0.27 -6.11 -6.82
CA ILE A 76 0.86 -7.42 -6.53
C ILE A 76 -0.24 -8.37 -6.02
N TYR A 77 -1.05 -7.93 -5.06
CA TYR A 77 -2.09 -8.75 -4.42
C TYR A 77 -3.25 -9.09 -5.37
N LEU A 78 -3.54 -8.23 -6.34
CA LEU A 78 -4.61 -8.39 -7.33
C LEU A 78 -4.09 -8.79 -8.70
N ASN A 79 -2.82 -9.21 -8.81
CA ASN A 79 -2.31 -9.76 -10.06
C ASN A 79 -3.01 -11.10 -10.34
N PRO A 80 -3.79 -11.26 -11.44
CA PRO A 80 -4.53 -12.48 -11.72
C PRO A 80 -3.66 -13.75 -11.79
N ASP A 81 -2.40 -13.58 -12.23
CA ASP A 81 -1.42 -14.67 -12.31
C ASP A 81 -0.62 -14.88 -11.00
N GLY A 82 -0.91 -14.07 -9.98
CA GLY A 82 -0.21 -14.10 -8.69
C GLY A 82 -0.88 -15.01 -7.67
N ASN A 83 -0.09 -15.78 -6.92
CA ASN A 83 -0.60 -16.72 -5.92
C ASN A 83 -1.45 -16.05 -4.82
N ILE A 84 -1.14 -14.80 -4.45
CA ILE A 84 -1.94 -14.04 -3.48
C ILE A 84 -3.36 -13.83 -3.99
N TYR A 85 -3.50 -13.42 -5.26
CA TYR A 85 -4.82 -13.21 -5.85
C TYR A 85 -5.60 -14.52 -5.92
N LEU A 86 -4.96 -15.61 -6.38
CA LEU A 86 -5.60 -16.93 -6.48
C LEU A 86 -6.17 -17.38 -5.13
N ILE A 87 -5.38 -17.27 -4.05
CA ILE A 87 -5.84 -17.59 -2.69
C ILE A 87 -7.06 -16.74 -2.31
N LEU A 88 -6.99 -15.42 -2.53
CA LEU A 88 -8.08 -14.51 -2.15
C LEU A 88 -9.32 -14.69 -3.02
N SER A 89 -9.16 -14.99 -4.32
CA SER A 89 -10.26 -15.22 -5.26
C SER A 89 -10.97 -16.54 -4.97
N ASP A 90 -10.23 -17.59 -4.61
CA ASP A 90 -10.81 -18.90 -4.30
C ASP A 90 -11.69 -18.86 -3.04
N MET A 91 -11.34 -18.00 -2.08
CA MET A 91 -12.14 -17.79 -0.86
C MET A 91 -13.49 -17.12 -1.11
N VAL A 92 -13.62 -16.36 -2.20
CA VAL A 92 -14.83 -15.59 -2.53
C VAL A 92 -15.53 -16.08 -3.79
N GLY A 93 -14.94 -17.05 -4.49
CA GLY A 93 -15.43 -17.60 -5.74
C GLY A 93 -16.77 -18.31 -5.59
N GLU A 94 -17.43 -18.51 -6.73
CA GLU A 94 -18.67 -19.29 -6.77
C GLU A 94 -18.40 -20.73 -6.32
N GLY A 95 -19.14 -21.20 -5.31
CA GLY A 95 -18.93 -22.53 -4.73
C GLY A 95 -17.78 -22.62 -3.71
N ALA A 96 -17.21 -21.49 -3.27
CA ALA A 96 -16.22 -21.48 -2.20
C ALA A 96 -16.74 -22.23 -0.95
N PRO A 97 -15.93 -23.12 -0.33
CA PRO A 97 -16.34 -23.79 0.89
C PRO A 97 -16.47 -22.79 2.04
N ASP A 98 -17.37 -23.10 2.96
CA ASP A 98 -17.55 -22.31 4.17
C ASP A 98 -16.46 -22.66 5.18
N LEU A 99 -15.44 -21.81 5.26
CA LEU A 99 -14.25 -22.11 6.04
C LEU A 99 -14.45 -21.91 7.55
N TYR A 100 -15.55 -21.29 7.97
CA TYR A 100 -15.82 -21.07 9.38
C TYR A 100 -16.23 -22.37 10.06
N VAL A 101 -15.43 -22.79 11.06
CA VAL A 101 -15.67 -24.02 11.83
C VAL A 101 -16.00 -23.69 13.28
N GLU A 102 -17.23 -24.01 13.68
CA GLU A 102 -17.70 -23.85 15.06
C GLU A 102 -17.12 -24.90 16.01
N ASP A 103 -16.97 -24.52 17.29
CA ASP A 103 -16.59 -25.45 18.35
C ASP A 103 -17.77 -26.36 18.71
N LYS A 104 -17.79 -27.56 18.13
CA LYS A 104 -18.79 -28.60 18.43
C LYS A 104 -18.47 -29.37 19.71
N GLY A 105 -17.44 -28.98 20.48
CA GLY A 105 -17.08 -29.58 21.76
C GLY A 105 -16.92 -31.09 21.70
N ARG A 106 -17.77 -31.81 22.45
CA ARG A 106 -17.72 -33.28 22.58
C ARG A 106 -18.14 -34.05 21.32
N PHE A 107 -18.81 -33.41 20.37
CA PHE A 107 -19.29 -34.06 19.15
C PHE A 107 -18.17 -34.30 18.12
N GLY A 108 -16.96 -33.80 18.38
CA GLY A 108 -15.80 -33.98 17.50
C GLY A 108 -15.88 -33.14 16.22
N THR A 109 -14.77 -33.09 15.48
CA THR A 109 -14.65 -32.34 14.23
C THR A 109 -15.09 -33.22 13.05
N SER A 110 -16.07 -32.79 12.27
CA SER A 110 -16.56 -33.54 11.10
C SER A 110 -15.44 -33.70 10.05
N PRO A 111 -15.56 -34.65 9.09
CA PRO A 111 -14.60 -34.74 7.98
C PRO A 111 -14.50 -33.44 7.16
N GLU A 112 -15.63 -32.77 6.94
CA GLU A 112 -15.71 -31.48 6.26
C GLU A 112 -15.02 -30.38 7.09
N ASP A 113 -15.30 -30.31 8.39
CA ASP A 113 -14.65 -29.35 9.29
C ASP A 113 -13.11 -29.56 9.29
N LYS A 114 -12.64 -30.81 9.21
CA LYS A 114 -11.20 -31.12 9.12
C LYS A 114 -10.62 -30.64 7.80
N GLN A 115 -11.34 -30.82 6.70
CA GLN A 115 -10.94 -30.32 5.39
C GLN A 115 -10.89 -28.78 5.37
N ASN A 116 -11.89 -28.11 5.96
CA ASN A 116 -11.92 -26.65 6.06
C ASN A 116 -10.77 -26.10 6.93
N ILE A 117 -10.41 -26.80 8.01
CA ILE A 117 -9.22 -26.45 8.81
C ILE A 117 -7.92 -26.65 8.01
N GLN A 118 -7.82 -27.69 7.18
CA GLN A 118 -6.66 -27.91 6.31
C GLN A 118 -6.57 -26.81 5.24
N GLU A 119 -7.70 -26.42 4.67
CA GLU A 119 -7.77 -25.33 3.70
C GLU A 119 -7.36 -23.99 4.33
N LEU A 120 -7.88 -23.68 5.53
CA LEU A 120 -7.44 -22.50 6.29
C LEU A 120 -5.94 -22.53 6.61
N THR A 121 -5.41 -23.71 6.94
CA THR A 121 -3.97 -23.90 7.18
C THR A 121 -3.18 -23.54 5.93
N TYR A 122 -3.58 -24.08 4.78
CA TYR A 122 -2.97 -23.78 3.49
C TYR A 122 -3.04 -22.28 3.16
N ILE A 123 -4.21 -21.66 3.30
CA ILE A 123 -4.44 -20.24 3.04
C ILE A 123 -3.52 -19.38 3.91
N VAL A 124 -3.48 -19.60 5.22
CA VAL A 124 -2.69 -18.78 6.16
C VAL A 124 -1.20 -18.91 5.89
N GLU A 125 -0.70 -20.14 5.67
CA GLU A 125 0.73 -20.37 5.42
C GLU A 125 1.17 -19.78 4.08
N ASN A 126 0.43 -20.03 3.00
CA ASN A 126 0.83 -19.58 1.66
C ASN A 126 0.62 -18.08 1.45
N LEU A 127 -0.47 -17.51 2.00
CA LEU A 127 -0.68 -16.07 1.94
C LEU A 127 0.44 -15.33 2.67
N THR A 128 0.80 -15.80 3.87
CA THR A 128 1.91 -15.20 4.63
C THR A 128 3.22 -15.36 3.88
N TYR A 129 3.52 -16.56 3.40
CA TYR A 129 4.72 -16.85 2.62
C TYR A 129 4.87 -15.90 1.42
N HIS A 130 3.85 -15.81 0.56
CA HIS A 130 3.92 -14.95 -0.63
C HIS A 130 3.99 -13.46 -0.32
N ILE A 131 3.34 -13.00 0.76
CA ILE A 131 3.49 -11.61 1.21
C ILE A 131 4.93 -11.35 1.66
N THR A 132 5.54 -12.30 2.39
CA THR A 132 6.94 -12.19 2.82
C THR A 132 7.96 -12.36 1.68
N GLU A 133 7.55 -12.81 0.48
CA GLU A 133 8.41 -12.77 -0.71
C GLU A 133 8.51 -11.36 -1.31
N ILE A 134 7.63 -10.43 -0.93
CA ILE A 134 7.59 -9.08 -1.48
C ILE A 134 8.68 -8.23 -0.80
N MET A 135 9.88 -8.29 -1.36
CA MET A 135 11.01 -7.43 -0.97
C MET A 135 11.83 -7.03 -2.21
N PRO A 136 11.25 -6.24 -3.13
CA PRO A 136 11.95 -5.85 -4.34
C PRO A 136 13.14 -4.92 -4.00
N ALA A 137 14.22 -5.02 -4.77
CA ALA A 137 15.38 -4.13 -4.60
C ALA A 137 15.11 -2.69 -5.09
N THR A 138 14.10 -2.51 -5.96
CA THR A 138 13.78 -1.25 -6.64
C THR A 138 12.29 -0.94 -6.61
N GLY A 139 11.95 0.33 -6.79
CA GLY A 139 10.55 0.78 -6.89
C GLY A 139 10.04 1.36 -5.57
N VAL A 140 8.73 1.64 -5.50
CA VAL A 140 8.13 2.28 -4.32
C VAL A 140 8.15 1.41 -3.07
N LEU A 141 8.16 0.08 -3.27
CA LEU A 141 8.38 -0.95 -2.25
C LEU A 141 9.85 -1.37 -2.16
N GLY A 142 10.77 -0.59 -2.72
CA GLY A 142 12.19 -0.92 -2.76
C GLY A 142 12.90 -0.68 -1.43
N THR A 143 14.01 -1.38 -1.19
CA THR A 143 14.88 -1.13 -0.03
C THR A 143 15.93 -0.04 -0.31
N HIS A 144 15.54 1.08 -0.94
CA HIS A 144 16.46 2.17 -1.30
C HIS A 144 15.95 3.55 -0.87
N LYS A 145 16.85 4.55 -0.76
CA LYS A 145 16.58 5.90 -0.22
C LYS A 145 15.41 6.68 -0.82
N LYS A 146 14.95 6.29 -2.01
CA LYS A 146 13.89 6.99 -2.77
C LYS A 146 12.54 6.26 -2.71
N ALA A 147 12.50 5.07 -2.11
CA ALA A 147 11.29 4.28 -1.99
C ALA A 147 10.33 4.92 -0.98
N ALA A 148 9.03 4.79 -1.21
CA ALA A 148 8.01 5.23 -0.26
C ALA A 148 8.17 4.51 1.10
N ILE A 149 8.52 3.22 1.05
CA ILE A 149 8.80 2.40 2.24
C ILE A 149 10.00 2.92 3.04
N PHE A 150 11.00 3.52 2.38
CA PHE A 150 12.11 4.14 3.10
C PHE A 150 11.69 5.43 3.84
N GLU A 151 10.77 6.22 3.28
CA GLU A 151 10.22 7.39 3.96
C GLU A 151 9.35 7.00 5.16
N LEU A 152 8.69 5.84 5.10
CA LEU A 152 7.84 5.31 6.18
C LEU A 152 8.59 5.16 7.51
N ILE A 153 9.86 4.74 7.47
CA ILE A 153 10.67 4.46 8.68
C ILE A 153 11.51 5.66 9.14
N LYS A 154 11.26 6.86 8.60
CA LYS A 154 11.95 8.09 9.00
C LYS A 154 11.22 8.81 10.12
N GLU A 155 12.00 9.46 10.97
CA GLU A 155 11.51 10.40 11.96
C GLU A 155 11.04 11.71 11.32
N GLY A 156 10.20 12.44 12.05
CA GLY A 156 9.68 13.75 11.64
C GLY A 156 8.54 13.69 10.62
N LYS A 157 8.05 12.49 10.28
CA LYS A 157 6.91 12.29 9.38
C LYS A 157 5.59 12.46 10.11
N GLU A 158 4.71 13.26 9.53
CA GLU A 158 3.33 13.44 9.99
C GLU A 158 2.42 12.53 9.16
N PHE A 159 1.80 11.54 9.81
CA PHE A 159 0.92 10.59 9.13
C PHE A 159 -0.45 11.21 8.82
N PRO A 160 -1.15 10.77 7.75
CA PRO A 160 -2.53 11.16 7.51
C PRO A 160 -3.44 10.82 8.69
N ALA A 161 -4.48 11.62 8.92
CA ALA A 161 -5.46 11.34 9.95
C ALA A 161 -6.16 9.99 9.69
N GLY A 162 -6.34 9.20 10.75
CA GLY A 162 -6.93 7.85 10.66
C GLY A 162 -6.02 6.81 9.98
N TYR A 163 -4.73 7.11 9.78
CA TYR A 163 -3.80 6.14 9.21
C TYR A 163 -3.50 4.97 10.16
N PHE A 164 -3.46 5.20 11.48
CA PHE A 164 -3.21 4.17 12.48
C PHE A 164 -4.50 3.74 13.16
N TRP A 165 -4.63 2.45 13.45
CA TRP A 165 -5.50 1.99 14.52
C TRP A 165 -4.91 2.38 15.87
N GLN A 166 -5.73 2.53 16.89
CA GLN A 166 -5.30 2.98 18.21
C GLN A 166 -4.22 2.07 18.80
N MET A 167 -4.40 0.75 18.71
CA MET A 167 -3.40 -0.21 19.21
C MET A 167 -2.02 -0.02 18.57
N GLU A 168 -1.98 0.50 17.34
CA GLU A 168 -0.73 0.76 16.61
C GLU A 168 -0.15 2.11 16.98
N ARG A 169 -1.00 3.12 17.14
CA ARG A 169 -0.59 4.42 17.65
C ARG A 169 0.08 4.30 19.02
N ASP A 170 -0.43 3.42 19.88
CA ASP A 170 0.09 3.18 21.23
C ASP A 170 1.50 2.55 21.25
N GLN A 171 1.94 1.93 20.15
CA GLN A 171 3.31 1.37 20.03
C GLN A 171 4.33 2.38 19.48
N LEU A 172 3.85 3.51 18.97
CA LEU A 172 4.65 4.54 18.31
C LEU A 172 4.76 5.78 19.21
N GLU A 173 5.85 6.53 19.05
CA GLU A 173 6.03 7.81 19.72
C GLU A 173 5.81 8.95 18.73
N PHE A 174 5.11 9.99 19.20
CA PHE A 174 4.82 11.19 18.43
C PHE A 174 5.23 12.42 19.26
N ASP A 175 5.70 13.46 18.58
CA ASP A 175 5.96 14.76 19.19
C ASP A 175 4.68 15.60 19.36
N GLU A 176 4.84 16.81 19.90
CA GLU A 176 3.75 17.78 20.11
C GLU A 176 3.05 18.19 18.80
N ASN A 177 3.67 17.95 17.64
CA ASN A 177 3.14 18.26 16.32
C ASN A 177 2.61 17.00 15.58
N ASP A 178 2.39 15.89 16.30
CA ASP A 178 1.92 14.61 15.77
C ASP A 178 2.86 13.99 14.71
N LYS A 179 4.15 14.32 14.78
CA LYS A 179 5.20 13.72 13.95
C LYS A 179 5.84 12.55 14.68
N ILE A 180 6.10 11.47 13.95
CA ILE A 180 6.73 10.29 14.53
C ILE A 180 8.16 10.58 14.98
N THR A 181 8.52 10.09 16.17
CA THR A 181 9.85 10.21 16.77
C THR A 181 10.37 8.85 17.21
N ASN A 182 11.69 8.77 17.47
CA ASN A 182 12.36 7.58 18.02
C ASN A 182 11.98 6.30 17.25
N VAL A 183 12.18 6.32 15.93
CA VAL A 183 11.84 5.16 15.08
C VAL A 183 12.93 4.11 15.23
N THR A 184 12.82 3.27 16.25
CA THR A 184 13.67 2.09 16.47
C THR A 184 13.41 1.01 15.41
N ASP A 185 14.23 -0.03 15.35
CA ASP A 185 14.02 -1.12 14.41
C ASP A 185 12.72 -1.89 14.67
N ALA A 186 12.32 -2.04 15.93
CA ALA A 186 11.02 -2.62 16.29
C ALA A 186 9.84 -1.75 15.78
N ARG A 187 9.93 -0.43 15.88
CA ARG A 187 8.90 0.48 15.35
C ARG A 187 8.90 0.52 13.83
N ALA A 188 10.07 0.49 13.21
CA ALA A 188 10.20 0.39 11.75
C ALA A 188 9.57 -0.91 11.23
N PHE A 189 9.85 -2.04 11.89
CA PHE A 189 9.22 -3.33 11.63
C PHE A 189 7.69 -3.22 11.71
N PHE A 190 7.19 -2.61 12.78
CA PHE A 190 5.76 -2.45 12.98
C PHE A 190 5.09 -1.59 11.90
N LEU A 191 5.73 -0.51 11.46
CA LEU A 191 5.25 0.32 10.36
C LEU A 191 5.18 -0.47 9.04
N LEU A 192 6.15 -1.34 8.78
CA LEU A 192 6.16 -2.21 7.59
C LEU A 192 5.00 -3.21 7.64
N ILE A 193 4.79 -3.88 8.77
CA ILE A 193 3.63 -4.77 8.97
C ILE A 193 2.33 -3.99 8.75
N GLY A 194 2.24 -2.77 9.29
CA GLY A 194 1.08 -1.90 9.14
C GLY A 194 0.76 -1.59 7.67
N ILE A 195 1.75 -1.28 6.83
CA ILE A 195 1.47 -0.96 5.42
C ILE A 195 1.14 -2.20 4.58
N PHE A 196 1.83 -3.33 4.79
CA PHE A 196 1.63 -4.56 4.01
C PHE A 196 0.35 -5.30 4.39
N LEU A 197 0.11 -5.49 5.69
CA LEU A 197 -1.00 -6.29 6.18
C LEU A 197 -2.18 -5.42 6.60
N SER A 198 -1.99 -4.49 7.53
CA SER A 198 -3.13 -3.74 8.05
C SER A 198 -3.78 -2.86 6.97
N ARG A 199 -2.99 -2.15 6.15
CA ARG A 199 -3.50 -1.15 5.19
C ARG A 199 -3.82 -1.77 3.85
N SER A 200 -2.85 -2.43 3.25
CA SER A 200 -2.99 -2.92 1.88
C SER A 200 -3.78 -4.22 1.75
N LEU A 201 -3.96 -4.98 2.83
CA LEU A 201 -4.72 -6.22 2.83
C LEU A 201 -6.01 -6.10 3.66
N VAL A 202 -5.91 -5.88 4.98
CA VAL A 202 -7.06 -5.94 5.90
C VAL A 202 -8.06 -4.81 5.63
N THR A 203 -7.66 -3.54 5.82
CA THR A 203 -8.60 -2.39 5.69
C THR A 203 -9.14 -2.14 4.30
N THR A 204 -8.52 -2.76 3.29
CA THR A 204 -8.86 -2.58 1.87
C THR A 204 -9.45 -3.86 1.31
N LEU A 205 -8.63 -4.83 0.90
CA LEU A 205 -9.09 -6.01 0.17
C LEU A 205 -10.03 -6.92 0.98
N LEU A 206 -9.76 -7.14 2.27
CA LEU A 206 -10.58 -8.07 3.07
C LEU A 206 -11.85 -7.41 3.61
N MET A 207 -11.78 -6.15 4.04
CA MET A 207 -12.93 -5.44 4.62
C MET A 207 -13.81 -4.75 3.56
N LYS A 208 -13.23 -4.40 2.40
CA LYS A 208 -13.89 -3.65 1.33
C LYS A 208 -13.55 -4.24 -0.05
N PRO A 209 -13.87 -5.52 -0.27
CA PRO A 209 -13.45 -6.28 -1.45
C PRO A 209 -13.95 -5.68 -2.77
N LEU A 210 -15.16 -5.10 -2.78
CA LEU A 210 -15.74 -4.41 -3.94
C LEU A 210 -15.03 -3.10 -4.25
N ASP A 211 -14.84 -2.24 -3.23
CA ASP A 211 -14.27 -0.90 -3.40
C ASP A 211 -12.83 -0.93 -3.93
N TYR A 212 -12.09 -1.99 -3.60
CA TYR A 212 -10.68 -2.16 -3.95
C TYR A 212 -10.43 -3.21 -5.03
N GLY A 213 -11.48 -3.78 -5.63
CA GLY A 213 -11.37 -4.64 -6.81
C GLY A 213 -10.87 -6.06 -6.56
N LEU A 214 -11.01 -6.58 -5.34
CA LEU A 214 -10.86 -8.03 -5.08
C LEU A 214 -12.02 -8.81 -5.73
N SER A 215 -13.23 -8.26 -5.68
CA SER A 215 -14.39 -8.80 -6.38
C SER A 215 -15.05 -7.74 -7.26
N THR A 216 -15.54 -8.15 -8.42
CA THR A 216 -16.34 -7.31 -9.32
C THR A 216 -17.84 -7.42 -9.05
N THR A 217 -18.26 -8.41 -8.25
CA THR A 217 -19.67 -8.70 -7.92
C THR A 217 -19.87 -8.75 -6.42
N VAL A 218 -21.09 -8.46 -5.97
CA VAL A 218 -21.45 -8.57 -4.55
C VAL A 218 -21.15 -10.00 -4.09
N LEU A 219 -20.50 -10.10 -2.93
CA LEU A 219 -20.08 -11.37 -2.38
C LEU A 219 -21.28 -12.18 -1.87
N SER A 220 -21.16 -13.50 -1.93
CA SER A 220 -22.07 -14.39 -1.22
C SER A 220 -21.85 -14.29 0.29
N GLU A 221 -22.85 -14.69 1.09
CA GLU A 221 -22.72 -14.75 2.55
C GLU A 221 -21.51 -15.60 3.00
N VAL A 222 -21.20 -16.67 2.24
CA VAL A 222 -20.02 -17.52 2.49
C VAL A 222 -18.73 -16.75 2.19
N GLY A 223 -18.65 -16.05 1.05
CA GLY A 223 -17.49 -15.24 0.69
C GLY A 223 -17.22 -14.13 1.71
N GLU A 224 -18.26 -13.43 2.17
CA GLU A 224 -18.14 -12.41 3.22
C GLU A 224 -17.61 -13.00 4.53
N ARG A 225 -18.11 -14.19 4.92
CA ARG A 225 -17.68 -14.89 6.12
C ARG A 225 -16.24 -15.36 6.04
N ASN A 226 -15.83 -15.91 4.89
CA ASN A 226 -14.46 -16.33 4.61
C ASN A 226 -13.48 -15.14 4.72
N LEU A 227 -13.82 -13.99 4.11
CA LEU A 227 -13.00 -12.80 4.23
C LEU A 227 -12.96 -12.25 5.67
N LYS A 228 -14.08 -12.26 6.39
CA LYS A 228 -14.14 -11.88 7.80
C LYS A 228 -13.25 -12.77 8.67
N LEU A 229 -13.27 -14.08 8.42
CA LEU A 229 -12.45 -15.07 9.10
C LEU A 229 -10.97 -14.83 8.83
N LEU A 230 -10.59 -14.67 7.56
CA LEU A 230 -9.20 -14.37 7.18
C LEU A 230 -8.74 -13.05 7.77
N ALA A 231 -9.55 -11.99 7.70
CA ALA A 231 -9.23 -10.69 8.29
C ALA A 231 -8.95 -10.83 9.79
N THR A 232 -9.73 -11.64 10.50
CA THR A 232 -9.54 -11.88 11.93
C THR A 232 -8.25 -12.62 12.22
N ILE A 233 -7.90 -13.63 11.41
CA ILE A 233 -6.64 -14.37 11.54
C ILE A 233 -5.43 -13.47 11.26
N ILE A 234 -5.47 -12.66 10.19
CA ILE A 234 -4.39 -11.74 9.85
C ILE A 234 -4.23 -10.64 10.92
N VAL A 235 -5.34 -10.11 11.44
CA VAL A 235 -5.29 -9.14 12.55
C VAL A 235 -4.73 -9.78 13.82
N TYR A 236 -5.07 -11.04 14.11
CA TYR A 236 -4.44 -11.79 15.20
C TYR A 236 -2.92 -11.89 15.01
N LEU A 237 -2.45 -12.26 13.81
CA LEU A 237 -1.02 -12.29 13.51
C LEU A 237 -0.34 -10.93 13.70
N ILE A 238 -0.95 -9.84 13.21
CA ILE A 238 -0.44 -8.47 13.43
C ILE A 238 -0.28 -8.18 14.92
N ARG A 239 -1.28 -8.51 15.74
CA ARG A 239 -1.28 -8.29 17.20
C ARG A 239 -0.21 -9.10 17.92
N VAL A 240 0.10 -10.31 17.43
CA VAL A 240 1.14 -11.19 17.98
C VAL A 240 2.53 -10.71 17.60
N VAL A 241 2.76 -10.38 16.31
CA VAL A 241 4.09 -9.97 15.84
C VAL A 241 4.51 -8.60 16.37
N ALA A 242 3.54 -7.74 16.69
CA ALA A 242 3.76 -6.40 17.23
C ALA A 242 4.42 -6.39 18.62
N VAL A 243 4.30 -7.48 19.38
CA VAL A 243 4.90 -7.63 20.70
C VAL A 243 6.05 -8.65 20.67
N PRO A 244 6.99 -8.61 21.63
CA PRO A 244 7.97 -9.67 21.79
C PRO A 244 7.32 -11.05 21.97
N ARG A 245 8.00 -12.12 21.51
CA ARG A 245 7.49 -13.49 21.60
C ARG A 245 7.06 -13.83 23.03
N LYS A 246 5.97 -14.59 23.15
CA LYS A 246 5.36 -15.05 24.42
C LYS A 246 4.75 -13.95 25.28
N GLN A 247 4.68 -12.71 24.80
CA GLN A 247 3.86 -11.68 25.43
C GLN A 247 2.40 -11.79 24.98
N THR A 248 1.50 -11.21 25.78
CA THR A 248 0.10 -11.10 25.42
C THR A 248 -0.03 -10.27 24.14
N PRO A 249 -0.74 -10.77 23.12
CA PRO A 249 -1.00 -10.00 21.90
C PRO A 249 -1.67 -8.67 22.22
N LEU A 250 -1.48 -7.67 21.36
CA LEU A 250 -2.22 -6.40 21.44
C LEU A 250 -3.74 -6.66 21.46
N PRO A 251 -4.59 -5.73 21.96
CA PRO A 251 -6.04 -5.90 21.90
C PRO A 251 -6.57 -5.84 20.46
N ILE A 252 -7.80 -6.30 20.22
CA ILE A 252 -8.48 -6.09 18.94
C ILE A 252 -8.70 -4.58 18.73
N PRO A 253 -8.37 -4.00 17.56
CA PRO A 253 -8.63 -2.59 17.32
C PRO A 253 -10.12 -2.30 17.25
N TYR A 254 -10.59 -1.35 18.07
CA TYR A 254 -12.01 -1.03 18.19
C TYR A 254 -12.59 -0.46 16.89
N GLU A 255 -11.77 0.19 16.07
CA GLU A 255 -12.17 0.83 14.81
C GLU A 255 -12.69 -0.18 13.79
N ILE A 256 -12.18 -1.41 13.85
CA ILE A 256 -12.51 -2.48 12.92
C ILE A 256 -13.18 -3.68 13.58
N SER A 257 -13.42 -3.64 14.90
CA SER A 257 -13.95 -4.76 15.68
C SER A 257 -15.24 -5.35 15.10
N LYS A 258 -16.13 -4.52 14.56
CA LYS A 258 -17.38 -4.96 13.91
C LYS A 258 -17.18 -5.82 12.66
N PHE A 259 -16.01 -5.73 12.04
CA PHE A 259 -15.65 -6.51 10.85
C PHE A 259 -14.83 -7.76 11.19
N LEU A 260 -14.67 -8.07 12.48
CA LEU A 260 -13.87 -9.18 12.96
C LEU A 260 -14.70 -10.08 13.86
N TYR A 261 -14.22 -11.30 14.09
CA TYR A 261 -14.67 -12.15 15.19
C TYR A 261 -13.91 -11.78 16.47
N THR A 262 -14.53 -12.03 17.62
CA THR A 262 -13.87 -11.86 18.92
C THR A 262 -12.83 -12.96 19.16
N ASP A 263 -11.93 -12.74 20.13
CA ASP A 263 -10.94 -13.75 20.51
C ASP A 263 -11.63 -15.02 21.07
N GLU A 264 -12.76 -14.87 21.73
CA GLU A 264 -13.59 -15.96 22.24
C GLU A 264 -14.19 -16.80 21.11
N GLU A 265 -14.78 -16.15 20.09
CA GLU A 265 -15.34 -16.82 18.91
C GLU A 265 -14.25 -17.59 18.14
N MET A 266 -13.05 -17.00 18.05
CA MET A 266 -11.93 -17.56 17.31
C MET A 266 -11.12 -18.61 18.06
N LYS A 267 -11.35 -18.79 19.36
CA LYS A 267 -10.52 -19.62 20.24
C LYS A 267 -10.30 -21.04 19.69
N PHE A 268 -11.36 -21.67 19.17
CA PHE A 268 -11.26 -23.01 18.61
C PHE A 268 -10.41 -23.04 17.34
N ILE A 269 -10.71 -22.18 16.36
CA ILE A 269 -9.98 -22.11 15.08
C ILE A 269 -8.50 -21.80 15.32
N LEU A 270 -8.19 -20.78 16.14
CA LEU A 270 -6.81 -20.40 16.47
C LEU A 270 -6.05 -21.54 17.14
N SER A 271 -6.72 -22.35 17.98
CA SER A 271 -6.08 -23.52 18.59
C SER A 271 -5.71 -24.60 17.56
N LYS A 272 -6.51 -24.76 16.51
CA LYS A 272 -6.26 -25.72 15.42
C LYS A 272 -5.18 -25.23 14.46
N LEU A 273 -5.12 -23.93 14.23
CA LEU A 273 -4.13 -23.28 13.37
C LEU A 273 -2.82 -22.96 14.07
N LYS A 274 -2.66 -23.30 15.35
CA LYS A 274 -1.50 -22.89 16.17
C LYS A 274 -0.15 -23.07 15.48
N LYS A 275 0.12 -24.24 14.89
CA LYS A 275 1.40 -24.51 14.22
C LYS A 275 1.63 -23.58 13.01
N SER A 276 0.58 -23.36 12.23
CA SER A 276 0.60 -22.49 11.06
C SER A 276 0.73 -21.02 11.45
N LEU A 277 0.11 -20.62 12.56
CA LEU A 277 0.27 -19.29 13.15
C LEU A 277 1.70 -19.07 13.67
N ASP A 278 2.29 -20.06 14.35
CA ASP A 278 3.67 -20.01 14.82
C ASP A 278 4.66 -19.91 13.62
N TYR A 279 4.38 -20.63 12.53
CA TYR A 279 5.13 -20.53 11.26
C TYR A 279 5.01 -19.14 10.62
N ALA A 280 3.78 -18.65 10.48
CA ALA A 280 3.50 -17.33 9.92
C ALA A 280 4.12 -16.20 10.75
N GLU A 281 4.06 -16.29 12.09
CA GLU A 281 4.73 -15.37 13.01
C GLU A 281 6.25 -15.35 12.75
N GLY A 282 6.87 -16.52 12.61
CA GLY A 282 8.29 -16.66 12.30
C GLY A 282 8.67 -15.97 11.00
N LEU A 283 7.96 -16.29 9.91
CA LEU A 283 8.20 -15.69 8.60
C LEU A 283 8.07 -14.17 8.63
N LEU A 284 7.01 -13.64 9.25
CA LEU A 284 6.78 -12.19 9.31
C LEU A 284 7.90 -11.47 10.06
N ARG A 285 8.35 -12.04 11.19
CA ARG A 285 9.46 -11.47 11.97
C ARG A 285 10.75 -11.48 11.18
N ASP A 286 11.15 -12.63 10.64
CA ASP A 286 12.40 -12.79 9.91
C ASP A 286 12.43 -11.88 8.67
N TRP A 287 11.32 -11.84 7.92
CA TRP A 287 11.14 -10.95 6.77
C TRP A 287 11.24 -9.47 7.17
N GLY A 288 10.50 -9.06 8.19
CA GLY A 288 10.44 -7.67 8.60
C GLY A 288 11.78 -7.17 9.18
N GLU A 289 12.48 -8.00 9.95
CA GLU A 289 13.83 -7.70 10.45
C GLU A 289 14.82 -7.50 9.30
N GLU A 290 14.85 -8.42 8.33
CA GLU A 290 15.72 -8.31 7.16
C GLU A 290 15.35 -7.09 6.28
N TYR A 291 14.06 -6.79 6.14
CA TYR A 291 13.59 -5.61 5.41
C TYR A 291 14.08 -4.32 6.09
N VAL A 292 13.87 -4.17 7.40
CA VAL A 292 14.34 -3.02 8.17
C VAL A 292 15.86 -2.89 8.04
N LYS A 293 16.60 -3.98 8.22
CA LYS A 293 18.05 -4.00 8.07
C LYS A 293 18.51 -3.47 6.71
N ARG A 294 17.88 -3.88 5.61
CA ARG A 294 18.19 -3.37 4.26
C ARG A 294 17.86 -1.89 4.11
N LEU A 295 16.73 -1.43 4.66
CA LEU A 295 16.37 -0.02 4.66
C LEU A 295 17.39 0.81 5.46
N ARG A 296 17.81 0.34 6.64
CA ARG A 296 18.84 1.00 7.47
C ARG A 296 20.19 1.07 6.75
N ALA A 297 20.60 -0.03 6.11
CA ALA A 297 21.82 -0.08 5.30
C ALA A 297 21.75 0.89 4.11
N ALA A 298 20.56 1.08 3.54
CA ALA A 298 20.33 2.08 2.51
C ALA A 298 20.32 3.52 3.06
N GLY A 299 20.28 3.76 4.37
CA GLY A 299 20.35 5.09 4.97
C GLY A 299 21.75 5.73 4.88
N PRO A 300 21.94 7.00 5.29
CA PRO A 300 23.28 7.52 5.51
C PRO A 300 23.92 6.75 6.67
N THR A 301 25.04 6.07 6.42
CA THR A 301 25.95 5.63 7.48
C THR A 301 26.25 6.85 8.33
N LYS A 302 25.87 6.83 9.62
CA LYS A 302 26.38 7.80 10.59
C LYS A 302 27.89 7.81 10.41
N LYS A 303 28.46 8.92 9.94
CA LYS A 303 29.89 9.15 10.12
C LYS A 303 30.04 9.26 11.63
N GLU A 304 30.67 8.27 12.24
CA GLU A 304 31.22 8.41 13.58
C GLU A 304 32.11 9.66 13.54
N GLY A 305 31.71 10.67 14.31
CA GLY A 305 32.47 11.89 14.54
C GLY A 305 33.20 11.77 15.86
#